data_AF-A0A3C8CAP3-F1
#
_entry.id   AF-A0A3C8CAP3-F1
#
_cell.length_a   1.000
_cell.length_b   1.000
_cell.length_c   1.000
_cell.angle_alpha   90.00
_cell.angle_beta   90.00
_cell.angle_gamma   90.00
#
_symmetry.space_group_name_H-M   'P 1'
#
loop_
_entity.id
_entity.type
_entity.pdbx_description
1 polymer ?
#
loop_
_entity_poly.entity_id
_entity_poly.type
_entity_poly.pdbx_seq_one_letter_code
_entity_poly.pdbx_strand_id
1 'polypeptide(L)'
;SQAYLRIALLTLVFIVIAVVKLEINPLNLFLDSGTDEVSLQVAEDEDYEIFFKVNVSFANLRNKPNTKTSTILFVLTQGTQVEILEKKGKWSKIRSKPGPKEPARTGWLASKLIDSEIK
;
A
#
# COMPACT_ATOMS: atom_id res chain seq x y z
N SER A 1 36.67 -8.74 -35.04
CA SER A 1 36.16 -7.71 -35.97
C SER A 1 36.31 -6.35 -35.33
N GLN A 2 36.95 -5.40 -36.03
CA GLN A 2 37.30 -4.05 -35.52
C GLN A 2 36.07 -3.25 -35.05
N ALA A 3 34.88 -3.56 -35.57
CA ALA A 3 33.62 -2.93 -35.19
C ALA A 3 33.24 -3.18 -33.72
N TYR A 4 33.39 -4.42 -33.23
CA TYR A 4 33.05 -4.76 -31.84
C TYR A 4 33.94 -4.02 -30.83
N LEU A 5 35.23 -3.87 -31.15
CA LEU A 5 36.17 -3.14 -30.28
C LEU A 5 35.77 -1.66 -30.14
N ARG A 6 35.29 -1.05 -31.23
CA ARG A 6 34.82 0.34 -31.24
C ARG A 6 33.50 0.50 -30.48
N ILE A 7 32.56 -0.43 -30.67
CA ILE A 7 31.29 -0.43 -29.95
C ILE A 7 31.53 -0.62 -28.44
N ALA A 8 32.37 -1.57 -28.06
CA ALA A 8 32.72 -1.82 -26.66
C ALA A 8 33.38 -0.58 -25.99
N LEU A 9 34.26 0.11 -26.71
CA LEU A 9 34.88 1.35 -26.23
C LEU A 9 33.84 2.47 -26.01
N LEU A 10 32.92 2.66 -26.97
CA LEU A 10 31.87 3.67 -26.85
C LEU A 10 30.92 3.38 -25.69
N THR A 11 30.50 2.12 -25.51
CA THR A 11 29.65 1.73 -24.38
C THR A 11 30.35 1.91 -23.04
N LEU A 12 31.65 1.57 -22.96
CA LEU A 12 32.42 1.70 -21.74
C LEU A 12 32.59 3.17 -21.33
N VAL A 13 32.91 4.05 -22.29
CA VAL A 13 32.99 5.50 -22.04
C VAL A 13 31.65 6.07 -21.59
N PHE A 14 30.55 5.65 -22.23
CA PHE A 14 29.22 6.08 -21.83
C PHE A 14 28.87 5.66 -20.39
N ILE A 15 29.18 4.42 -20.01
CA ILE A 15 28.97 3.91 -18.64
C ILE A 15 29.79 4.72 -17.63
N VAL A 16 31.07 5.00 -17.92
CA VAL A 16 31.92 5.80 -17.03
C VAL A 16 31.36 7.21 -16.85
N ILE A 17 30.92 7.86 -17.94
CA ILE A 17 30.30 9.19 -17.86
C ILE A 17 29.01 9.14 -17.04
N ALA A 18 28.16 8.13 -17.25
CA ALA A 18 26.93 7.97 -16.49
C ALA A 18 27.19 7.82 -14.98
N VAL A 19 28.18 7.00 -14.58
CA VAL A 19 28.52 6.81 -13.16
C VAL A 19 29.10 8.09 -12.53
N VAL A 20 29.98 8.81 -13.24
CA VAL A 20 30.63 10.01 -12.71
C VAL A 20 29.70 11.23 -12.66
N LYS A 21 28.83 11.41 -13.66
CA LYS A 21 27.95 12.59 -13.75
C LYS A 21 26.59 12.43 -13.06
N LEU A 22 26.10 11.22 -12.86
CA LEU A 22 24.72 10.98 -12.43
C LEU A 22 24.60 10.34 -11.03
N GLU A 23 25.71 10.14 -10.31
CA GLU A 23 25.73 9.41 -9.01
C GLU A 23 24.98 8.06 -9.05
N ILE A 24 24.86 7.46 -10.25
CA ILE A 24 24.15 6.19 -10.42
C ILE A 24 25.04 5.08 -9.87
N ASN A 25 24.65 4.50 -8.74
CA ASN A 25 25.21 3.25 -8.26
C ASN A 25 24.68 2.12 -9.16
N PRO A 26 25.49 1.52 -10.05
CA PRO A 26 25.00 0.45 -10.93
C PRO A 26 24.53 -0.78 -10.15
N LEU A 27 24.95 -0.91 -8.89
CA LEU A 27 24.54 -1.95 -7.96
C LEU A 27 23.12 -1.72 -7.40
N ASN A 28 22.67 -0.46 -7.26
CA ASN A 28 21.26 -0.16 -6.96
C ASN A 28 20.35 -0.40 -8.17
N LEU A 29 20.91 -0.34 -9.38
CA LEU A 29 20.16 -0.56 -10.61
C LEU A 29 19.85 -2.04 -10.88
N PHE A 30 20.61 -2.96 -10.28
CA PHE A 30 20.46 -4.42 -10.49
C PHE A 30 19.70 -5.13 -9.36
N LEU A 31 19.41 -4.44 -8.26
CA LEU A 31 18.66 -4.99 -7.12
C LEU A 31 17.15 -4.76 -7.18
N ASP A 32 16.65 -4.18 -8.28
CA ASP A 32 15.20 -3.96 -8.50
C ASP A 32 14.54 -5.10 -9.29
N SER A 33 15.30 -6.13 -9.68
CA SER A 33 14.77 -7.32 -10.38
C SER A 33 14.42 -8.45 -9.39
N GLY A 34 13.54 -8.17 -8.43
CA GLY A 34 13.31 -9.08 -7.32
C GLY A 34 12.00 -8.92 -6.53
N THR A 35 10.94 -8.39 -7.12
CA THR A 35 9.54 -8.70 -6.75
C THR A 35 8.64 -8.34 -7.93
N ASP A 36 8.21 -9.35 -8.68
CA ASP A 36 7.18 -9.23 -9.71
C ASP A 36 5.83 -8.82 -9.07
N GLU A 37 5.66 -7.53 -8.83
CA GLU A 37 4.36 -6.90 -8.83
C GLU A 37 4.13 -6.32 -10.23
N VAL A 38 3.43 -7.10 -11.06
CA VAL A 38 2.94 -6.61 -12.36
C VAL A 38 1.96 -5.47 -12.07
N SER A 39 2.44 -4.23 -12.15
CA SER A 39 1.57 -3.07 -12.24
C SER A 39 0.86 -3.11 -13.59
N LEU A 40 -0.47 -3.24 -13.54
CA LEU A 40 -1.32 -2.96 -14.68
C LEU A 40 -1.08 -1.50 -15.05
N GLN A 41 -0.47 -1.25 -16.21
CA GLN A 41 -0.45 0.09 -16.82
C GLN A 41 -1.87 0.41 -17.28
N VAL A 42 -2.68 0.92 -16.34
CA VAL A 42 -3.94 1.57 -16.61
C VAL A 42 -3.61 3.00 -17.01
N ALA A 43 -4.20 3.47 -18.11
CA ALA A 43 -4.10 4.85 -18.55
C ALA A 43 -4.43 5.79 -17.37
N GLU A 44 -3.68 6.88 -17.27
CA GLU A 44 -3.79 7.92 -16.25
C GLU A 44 -5.11 8.70 -16.44
N ASP A 45 -6.24 8.03 -16.17
CA ASP A 45 -7.58 8.59 -16.19
C ASP A 45 -8.05 8.70 -14.72
N GLU A 46 -8.10 9.93 -14.23
CA GLU A 46 -8.71 10.41 -12.97
C GLU A 46 -8.23 9.77 -11.65
N ASP A 47 -7.87 10.62 -10.69
CA ASP A 47 -7.32 10.27 -9.37
C ASP A 47 -8.34 9.50 -8.51
N TYR A 48 -8.53 8.21 -8.78
CA TYR A 48 -9.47 7.38 -8.02
C TYR A 48 -8.94 7.10 -6.62
N GLU A 49 -9.52 7.75 -5.61
CA GLU A 49 -9.24 7.45 -4.21
C GLU A 49 -10.15 6.31 -3.73
N ILE A 50 -9.54 5.20 -3.31
CA ILE A 50 -10.28 4.08 -2.69
C ILE A 50 -10.51 4.41 -1.21
N PHE A 51 -11.78 4.58 -0.84
CA PHE A 51 -12.20 4.75 0.55
C PHE A 51 -12.78 3.46 1.11
N PHE A 52 -12.54 3.20 2.39
CA PHE A 52 -13.16 2.09 3.10
C PHE A 52 -14.17 2.60 4.13
N LYS A 53 -15.34 1.95 4.20
CA LYS A 53 -16.42 2.31 5.13
C LYS A 53 -17.00 1.09 5.84
N VAL A 54 -17.51 1.30 7.04
CA VAL A 54 -18.28 0.27 7.76
C VAL A 54 -19.65 0.09 7.09
N ASN A 55 -20.01 -1.15 6.74
CA ASN A 55 -21.22 -1.46 5.96
C ASN A 55 -22.43 -1.92 6.79
N VAL A 56 -22.24 -2.16 8.09
CA VAL A 56 -23.30 -2.58 9.03
C VAL A 56 -23.61 -1.48 10.02
N SER A 57 -24.83 -1.49 10.59
CA SER A 57 -25.29 -0.51 11.58
C SER A 57 -24.33 -0.34 12.75
N PHE A 58 -23.79 -1.45 13.27
CA PHE A 58 -22.84 -1.46 14.37
C PHE A 58 -21.74 -2.51 14.16
N ALA A 59 -20.48 -2.09 14.24
CA ALA A 59 -19.33 -2.96 14.06
C ALA A 59 -18.38 -2.85 15.27
N ASN A 60 -18.12 -3.99 15.91
CA ASN A 60 -17.27 -4.05 17.10
C ASN A 60 -15.79 -3.98 16.72
N LEU A 61 -15.13 -2.90 17.13
CA LEU A 61 -13.68 -2.75 17.06
C LEU A 61 -13.04 -3.46 18.26
N ARG A 62 -12.11 -4.38 18.02
CA ARG A 62 -11.56 -5.27 19.05
C ARG A 62 -10.06 -5.09 19.23
N ASN A 63 -9.53 -5.45 20.40
CA ASN A 63 -8.09 -5.37 20.66
C ASN A 63 -7.27 -6.47 19.95
N LYS A 64 -7.91 -7.59 19.55
CA LYS A 64 -7.29 -8.73 18.89
C LYS A 64 -8.21 -9.28 17.78
N PRO A 65 -7.65 -9.94 16.74
CA PRO A 65 -8.39 -10.45 15.59
C PRO A 65 -9.07 -11.80 15.89
N ASN A 66 -9.95 -11.83 16.88
CA ASN A 66 -10.80 -12.99 17.18
C ASN A 66 -12.08 -12.54 17.89
N THR A 67 -13.11 -13.40 17.98
CA THR A 67 -14.36 -13.08 18.69
C THR A 67 -14.46 -13.65 20.10
N LYS A 68 -13.68 -14.69 20.43
CA LYS A 68 -13.85 -15.48 21.66
C LYS A 68 -13.12 -14.90 22.88
N THR A 69 -11.90 -14.41 22.70
CA THR A 69 -10.99 -13.99 23.79
C THR A 69 -10.57 -12.53 23.70
N SER A 70 -11.06 -11.79 22.70
CA SER A 70 -10.77 -10.37 22.53
C SER A 70 -11.74 -9.49 23.30
N THR A 71 -11.28 -8.30 23.63
CA THR A 71 -12.07 -7.23 24.25
C THR A 71 -12.57 -6.29 23.17
N ILE A 72 -13.82 -5.85 23.28
CA ILE A 72 -14.39 -4.79 22.44
C ILE A 72 -13.86 -3.46 22.98
N LEU A 73 -13.16 -2.71 22.13
CA LEU A 73 -12.61 -1.39 22.43
C LEU A 73 -13.62 -0.28 22.15
N PHE A 74 -14.37 -0.42 21.05
CA PHE A 74 -15.31 0.57 20.58
C PHE A 74 -16.33 -0.04 19.62
N VAL A 75 -17.45 0.65 19.37
CA VAL A 75 -18.45 0.27 18.38
C VAL A 75 -18.49 1.37 17.32
N LEU A 76 -18.19 1.02 16.07
CA LEU A 76 -18.29 1.94 14.93
C LEU A 76 -19.69 1.83 14.32
N THR A 77 -20.21 2.94 13.83
CA THR A 77 -21.50 3.00 13.15
C THR A 77 -21.35 2.80 11.64
N GLN A 78 -22.44 2.48 10.97
CA GLN A 78 -22.47 2.42 9.50
C GLN A 78 -21.97 3.71 8.87
N GLY A 79 -21.23 3.59 7.77
CA GLY A 79 -20.68 4.71 7.01
C GLY A 79 -19.41 5.32 7.62
N THR A 80 -18.97 4.90 8.83
CA THR A 80 -17.71 5.37 9.38
C THR A 80 -16.56 5.03 8.43
N GLN A 81 -15.85 6.06 7.96
CA GLN A 81 -14.67 5.88 7.13
C GLN A 81 -13.50 5.34 7.96
N VAL A 82 -12.79 4.39 7.38
CA VAL A 82 -11.66 3.72 8.01
C VAL A 82 -10.49 3.62 7.03
N GLU A 83 -9.31 3.51 7.59
CA GLU A 83 -8.07 3.20 6.88
C GLU A 83 -7.62 1.81 7.32
N ILE A 84 -7.21 0.96 6.37
CA ILE A 84 -6.69 -0.37 6.66
C ILE A 84 -5.19 -0.27 6.93
N LEU A 85 -4.78 -0.57 8.16
CA LEU A 85 -3.38 -0.57 8.57
C LEU A 85 -2.71 -1.94 8.40
N GLU A 86 -3.49 -3.02 8.56
CA GLU A 86 -2.97 -4.40 8.49
C GLU A 86 -4.12 -5.36 8.14
N LYS A 87 -3.82 -6.47 7.45
CA LYS A 87 -4.76 -7.57 7.21
C LYS A 87 -4.23 -8.87 7.82
N LYS A 88 -5.10 -9.60 8.53
CA LYS A 88 -4.78 -10.90 9.13
C LYS A 88 -5.97 -11.85 9.03
N GLY A 89 -5.96 -12.71 8.01
CA GLY A 89 -7.05 -13.65 7.73
C GLY A 89 -8.36 -12.91 7.50
N LYS A 90 -9.39 -13.19 8.33
CA LYS A 90 -10.73 -12.57 8.24
C LYS A 90 -10.84 -11.22 8.95
N TRP A 91 -9.72 -10.64 9.34
CA TRP A 91 -9.65 -9.42 10.15
C TRP A 91 -8.76 -8.37 9.50
N SER A 92 -9.15 -7.13 9.70
CA SER A 92 -8.39 -5.96 9.30
C SER A 92 -8.14 -5.11 10.53
N LYS A 93 -6.88 -4.74 10.77
CA LYS A 93 -6.56 -3.68 11.72
C LYS A 93 -6.83 -2.37 11.00
N ILE A 94 -7.67 -1.54 11.60
CA ILE A 94 -8.11 -0.29 11.01
C ILE A 94 -7.86 0.88 11.94
N ARG A 95 -7.83 2.08 11.36
CA ARG A 95 -7.93 3.36 12.05
C ARG A 95 -9.17 4.09 11.54
N SER A 96 -10.09 4.46 12.43
CA SER A 96 -11.22 5.31 12.06
C SER A 96 -10.76 6.73 11.79
N LYS A 97 -11.40 7.41 10.83
CA LYS A 97 -11.20 8.84 10.66
C LYS A 97 -11.72 9.59 11.91
N PRO A 98 -11.00 10.63 12.38
CA PRO A 98 -11.48 11.44 13.49
C PRO A 98 -12.72 12.24 13.06
N GLY A 99 -13.70 12.33 13.97
CA GLY A 99 -14.88 13.18 13.80
C GLY A 99 -14.76 14.48 14.60
N PRO A 100 -15.66 15.46 14.40
CA PRO A 100 -15.61 16.75 15.11
C PRO A 100 -15.63 16.65 16.65
N LYS A 101 -16.15 15.54 17.20
CA LYS A 101 -16.26 15.29 18.64
C LYS A 101 -15.69 13.93 19.06
N GLU A 102 -15.09 13.20 18.14
CA GLU A 102 -14.64 11.82 18.36
C GLU A 102 -13.21 11.61 17.88
N PRO A 103 -12.28 11.18 18.75
CA PRO A 103 -10.91 10.90 18.32
C PRO A 103 -10.87 9.66 17.44
N ALA A 104 -9.84 9.57 16.60
CA ALA A 104 -9.56 8.36 15.83
C ALA A 104 -9.39 7.15 16.76
N ARG A 105 -9.98 6.02 16.37
CA ARG A 105 -9.92 4.74 17.10
C ARG A 105 -9.19 3.72 16.25
N THR A 106 -8.30 2.95 16.89
CA THR A 106 -7.53 1.90 16.23
C THR A 106 -7.83 0.55 16.84
N GLY A 107 -8.02 -0.47 16.01
CA GLY A 107 -8.24 -1.85 16.47
C GLY A 107 -8.57 -2.79 15.34
N TRP A 108 -8.96 -4.01 15.68
CA TRP A 108 -9.30 -5.08 14.75
C TRP A 108 -10.79 -5.12 14.46
N LEU A 109 -11.14 -5.07 13.18
CA LEU A 109 -12.50 -5.18 12.66
C LEU A 109 -12.58 -6.40 11.74
N ALA A 110 -13.71 -7.10 11.72
CA ALA A 110 -13.89 -8.20 10.79
C ALA A 110 -13.95 -7.65 9.35
N SER A 111 -13.10 -8.15 8.45
CA SER A 111 -12.93 -7.58 7.11
C SER A 111 -14.21 -7.60 6.28
N LYS A 112 -15.10 -8.57 6.52
CA LYS A 112 -16.41 -8.65 5.87
C LYS A 112 -17.38 -7.50 6.23
N LEU A 113 -17.03 -6.68 7.22
CA LEU A 113 -17.84 -5.53 7.67
C LEU A 113 -17.35 -4.21 7.07
N ILE A 114 -16.41 -4.28 6.12
CA ILE A 114 -15.78 -3.15 5.47
C ILE A 114 -16.07 -3.25 3.98
N ASP A 115 -16.67 -2.20 3.42
CA ASP A 115 -16.85 -2.04 1.99
C ASP A 115 -15.81 -1.05 1.45
N SER A 116 -15.33 -1.31 0.23
CA SER A 116 -14.53 -0.36 -0.54
C SER A 116 -15.43 0.43 -1.49
N GLU A 117 -15.21 1.74 -1.57
CA GLU A 117 -15.86 2.65 -2.51
C GLU A 117 -14.78 3.38 -3.30
N ILE A 118 -14.92 3.38 -4.63
CA ILE A 118 -14.06 4.14 -5.54
C ILE A 118 -14.78 5.46 -5.79
N LYS A 119 -14.08 6.58 -5.61
CA LYS A 119 -14.60 7.91 -5.87
C LYS A 119 -13.76 8.60 -6.93
#